data_AF-A0A8B6GT02-F1
#
_entry.id   AF-A0A8B6GT02-F1
#
_cell.length_a   1.000
_cell.length_b   1.000
_cell.length_c   1.000
_cell.angle_alpha   90.00
_cell.angle_beta   90.00
_cell.angle_gamma   90.00
#
_symmetry.space_group_name_H-M   'P 1'
#
loop_
_entity.id
_entity.type
_entity.pdbx_description
1 polymer ?
#
loop_
_entity_poly.entity_id
_entity_poly.type
_entity_poly.pdbx_seq_one_letter_code
_entity_poly.pdbx_strand_id
1 'polypeptide(L)'
;MVRSTTLCHRVLNWINKSCCCRRSCSRTDRDASSSKEPALTGEIDDLPVFSSYDYPLCLYEDVFHKGISECHQKLDKLGEDKNWDELVSLVNTGNVDYTGLPIKDDSNSLPSLYTPLHHAAAGNAPKYVFEDLLKKGATKCFKTTNGETAHDLAVKNSLEEDILKLLELPENVKNKSESIAIMEKSLHAVILERVEKLIQEHGVQLPQLAFLYEKGPFHYSVPMMYGGFNVKKYNDGIKVHSFCRVWGGSEQDHIIERNGKTTLKATGYDCAY
;
A
#
# COMPACT_ATOMS: atom_id res chain seq x y z
N MET A 1 40.14 2.71 43.92
CA MET A 1 39.82 3.96 43.19
C MET A 1 38.95 3.56 42.00
N VAL A 2 37.61 3.53 42.06
CA VAL A 2 36.59 4.58 42.29
C VAL A 2 36.46 5.58 41.13
N ARG A 3 35.27 5.53 40.49
CA ARG A 3 34.52 6.53 39.66
C ARG A 3 34.96 6.73 38.20
N SER A 4 34.09 6.99 37.22
CA SER A 4 32.64 7.30 37.13
C SER A 4 32.25 7.36 35.63
N THR A 5 31.28 6.59 35.11
CA THR A 5 29.85 6.94 34.82
C THR A 5 29.53 8.07 33.80
N THR A 6 28.84 7.66 32.71
CA THR A 6 27.60 8.22 32.11
C THR A 6 27.61 9.46 31.18
N LEU A 7 27.08 9.28 29.94
CA LEU A 7 26.08 10.15 29.26
C LEU A 7 25.51 9.39 28.03
N CYS A 8 24.38 8.66 28.11
CA CYS A 8 22.97 9.08 27.88
C CYS A 8 22.71 9.86 26.57
N HIS A 9 22.11 9.20 25.56
CA HIS A 9 20.66 9.20 25.26
C HIS A 9 20.08 10.55 24.82
N ARG A 10 19.71 10.69 23.53
CA ARG A 10 18.57 11.50 23.01
C ARG A 10 18.53 11.51 21.46
N VAL A 11 17.93 10.50 20.83
CA VAL A 11 17.12 10.65 19.59
C VAL A 11 16.04 9.56 19.64
N LEU A 12 15.08 9.75 20.54
CA LEU A 12 13.86 8.94 20.64
C LEU A 12 12.72 9.93 20.91
N ASN A 13 11.60 9.73 20.20
CA ASN A 13 10.30 10.41 20.30
C ASN A 13 10.00 11.44 19.20
N TRP A 14 9.59 10.98 18.01
CA TRP A 14 8.74 11.81 17.15
C TRP A 14 7.65 11.10 16.31
N ILE A 15 7.27 9.85 16.62
CA ILE A 15 6.17 9.17 15.86
C ILE A 15 4.92 8.86 16.72
N ASN A 16 4.92 9.08 18.04
CA ASN A 16 3.81 8.62 18.90
C ASN A 16 3.02 9.71 19.65
N LYS A 17 2.65 10.81 18.99
CA LYS A 17 1.74 11.83 19.56
C LYS A 17 0.76 12.42 18.55
N SER A 18 -0.14 11.58 18.05
CA SER A 18 -1.38 12.02 17.39
C SER A 18 -2.58 11.30 17.99
N CYS A 19 -2.80 11.49 19.30
CA CYS A 19 -4.05 11.17 20.00
C CYS A 19 -3.98 11.71 21.43
N CYS A 20 -4.54 12.90 21.67
CA CYS A 20 -5.09 13.44 22.94
C CYS A 20 -4.82 14.93 23.08
N CYS A 21 -5.82 15.76 22.76
CA CYS A 21 -6.05 17.01 23.49
C CYS A 21 -7.54 17.40 23.42
N ARG A 22 -8.32 16.79 24.33
CA ARG A 22 -9.54 17.40 24.89
C ARG A 22 -9.13 18.05 26.22
N ARG A 23 -9.16 19.38 26.30
CA ARG A 23 -9.74 20.17 27.41
C ARG A 23 -9.30 21.64 27.37
N SER A 24 -10.30 22.49 27.19
CA SER A 24 -10.58 23.73 27.94
C SER A 24 -9.41 24.66 28.28
N CYS A 25 -9.32 25.78 27.55
CA CYS A 25 -8.81 27.04 28.10
C CYS A 25 -9.89 28.12 27.98
N SER A 26 -10.18 28.74 29.11
CA SER A 26 -11.14 29.80 29.35
C SER A 26 -10.63 31.18 28.89
N ARG A 27 -11.59 31.98 28.41
CA ARG A 27 -11.65 33.45 28.31
C ARG A 27 -10.61 34.24 29.12
N THR A 28 -10.00 35.21 28.45
CA THR A 28 -9.96 36.61 28.90
C THR A 28 -9.92 37.55 27.69
N ASP A 29 -10.85 38.50 27.67
CA ASP A 29 -10.98 39.60 26.72
C ASP A 29 -9.87 40.66 26.89
N ARG A 30 -9.45 41.27 25.76
CA ARG A 30 -9.28 42.73 25.62
C ARG A 30 -8.93 43.17 24.19
N ASP A 31 -9.88 43.91 23.60
CA ASP A 31 -9.81 45.15 22.82
C ASP A 31 -8.86 45.31 21.62
N ALA A 32 -9.48 45.21 20.45
CA ALA A 32 -9.64 46.23 19.40
C ALA A 32 -8.46 47.17 19.04
N SER A 33 -7.92 46.98 17.84
CA SER A 33 -7.60 48.11 16.93
C SER A 33 -7.64 47.69 15.46
N SER A 34 -8.57 48.33 14.76
CA SER A 34 -8.82 48.41 13.32
C SER A 34 -7.58 48.46 12.40
N SER A 35 -7.51 47.50 11.48
CA SER A 35 -7.03 47.75 10.11
C SER A 35 -7.73 46.82 9.13
N LYS A 36 -8.39 47.42 8.13
CA LYS A 36 -9.16 46.74 7.08
C LYS A 36 -8.23 45.95 6.16
N GLU A 37 -8.35 44.62 6.17
CA GLU A 37 -7.82 43.74 5.12
C GLU A 37 -8.88 43.51 4.03
N PRO A 38 -8.51 43.50 2.74
CA PRO A 38 -9.42 43.16 1.67
C PRO A 38 -9.73 41.65 1.66
N ALA A 39 -11.02 41.34 1.62
CA ALA A 39 -11.53 39.98 1.52
C ALA A 39 -11.12 39.32 0.20
N LEU A 40 -10.12 38.43 0.27
CA LEU A 40 -9.90 37.38 -0.72
C LEU A 40 -10.78 36.20 -0.32
N THR A 41 -12.02 36.20 -0.82
CA THR A 41 -12.86 35.00 -0.87
C THR A 41 -12.34 34.11 -2.00
N GLY A 42 -11.18 33.49 -1.76
CA GLY A 42 -10.80 32.26 -2.44
C GLY A 42 -11.21 31.13 -1.52
N GLU A 43 -12.18 30.32 -1.95
CA GLU A 43 -12.38 28.99 -1.40
C GLU A 43 -11.03 28.27 -1.51
N ILE A 44 -10.31 28.20 -0.40
CA ILE A 44 -9.25 27.21 -0.24
C ILE A 44 -10.04 25.91 -0.13
N ASP A 45 -10.20 25.22 -1.26
CA ASP A 45 -10.68 23.86 -1.30
C ASP A 45 -9.91 23.10 -0.22
N ASP A 46 -10.64 22.70 0.83
CA ASP A 46 -10.21 21.77 1.84
C ASP A 46 -9.56 20.59 1.11
N LEU A 47 -8.22 20.54 1.03
CA LEU A 47 -7.51 19.38 0.54
C LEU A 47 -7.93 18.24 1.48
N PRO A 48 -8.72 17.27 1.01
CA PRO A 48 -9.18 16.21 1.90
C PRO A 48 -7.93 15.49 2.39
N VAL A 49 -7.84 15.31 3.71
CA VAL A 49 -6.87 14.41 4.32
C VAL A 49 -7.16 13.03 3.74
N PHE A 50 -6.46 12.68 2.65
CA PHE A 50 -6.68 11.46 1.90
C PHE A 50 -6.36 10.29 2.82
N SER A 51 -7.36 9.48 3.18
CA SER A 51 -7.11 8.12 3.65
C SER A 51 -6.72 7.24 2.46
N SER A 52 -5.60 7.55 1.80
CA SER A 52 -5.01 6.65 0.81
C SER A 52 -4.42 5.47 1.55
N TYR A 53 -4.77 4.26 1.14
CA TYR A 53 -4.07 3.07 1.63
C TYR A 53 -2.65 3.11 1.09
N ASP A 54 -1.64 2.82 1.91
CA ASP A 54 -0.34 2.49 1.37
C ASP A 54 -0.49 1.16 0.64
N TYR A 55 -0.18 1.14 -0.66
CA TYR A 55 -0.18 -0.09 -1.41
C TYR A 55 0.87 -1.01 -0.77
N PRO A 56 0.54 -2.28 -0.48
CA PRO A 56 1.51 -3.19 0.11
C PRO A 56 2.62 -3.41 -0.92
N LEU A 57 3.73 -2.68 -0.72
CA LEU A 57 4.88 -2.71 -1.59
C LEU A 57 5.71 -3.94 -1.30
N CYS A 58 5.89 -4.74 -2.33
CA CYS A 58 6.79 -5.88 -2.38
C CYS A 58 8.22 -5.33 -2.47
N LEU A 59 8.76 -4.83 -1.35
CA LEU A 59 10.14 -4.37 -1.30
C LEU A 59 11.01 -5.48 -0.69
N TYR A 60 12.21 -5.62 -1.24
CA TYR A 60 13.21 -6.56 -0.76
C TYR A 60 13.82 -6.13 0.58
N GLU A 61 14.53 -7.09 1.19
CA GLU A 61 15.19 -6.98 2.49
C GLU A 61 16.12 -5.77 2.64
N ASP A 62 16.75 -5.34 1.55
CA ASP A 62 17.67 -4.20 1.51
C ASP A 62 16.95 -2.84 1.55
N VAL A 63 15.64 -2.82 1.29
CA VAL A 63 14.82 -1.60 1.26
C VAL A 63 14.08 -1.37 2.58
N PHE A 64 13.68 -2.44 3.27
CA PHE A 64 13.05 -2.35 4.59
C PHE A 64 14.06 -2.36 5.74
N HIS A 65 13.63 -1.89 6.91
CA HIS A 65 14.38 -2.14 8.14
C HIS A 65 14.48 -3.66 8.37
N LYS A 66 15.68 -4.17 8.67
CA LYS A 66 15.98 -5.61 8.80
C LYS A 66 14.90 -6.46 9.50
N GLY A 67 14.35 -5.96 10.60
CA GLY A 67 13.29 -6.64 11.35
C GLY A 67 11.98 -6.89 10.58
N ILE A 68 11.63 -6.09 9.56
CA ILE A 68 10.44 -6.29 8.74
C ILE A 68 10.64 -7.48 7.78
N SER A 69 11.82 -7.57 7.17
CA SER A 69 12.16 -8.69 6.28
C SER A 69 12.20 -10.02 7.03
N GLU A 70 12.81 -10.04 8.22
CA GLU A 70 12.84 -11.22 9.09
C GLU A 70 11.41 -11.69 9.44
N CYS A 71 10.47 -10.77 9.66
CA CYS A 71 9.06 -11.12 9.86
C CYS A 71 8.40 -11.72 8.62
N HIS A 72 8.72 -11.24 7.40
CA HIS A 72 8.18 -11.81 6.16
C HIS A 72 8.70 -13.21 5.90
N GLN A 73 10.01 -13.42 6.00
CA GLN A 73 10.63 -14.74 5.85
C GLN A 73 10.07 -15.72 6.89
N LYS A 74 9.87 -15.25 8.12
CA LYS A 74 9.22 -16.06 9.15
C LYS A 74 7.79 -16.41 8.77
N LEU A 75 7.01 -15.47 8.23
CA LEU A 75 5.64 -15.72 7.81
C LEU A 75 5.58 -16.75 6.67
N ASP A 76 6.48 -16.64 5.69
CA ASP A 76 6.59 -17.58 4.56
C ASP A 76 6.76 -19.00 5.06
N LYS A 77 7.78 -19.16 5.89
CA LYS A 77 8.14 -20.45 6.46
C LYS A 77 7.00 -21.04 7.28
N LEU A 78 6.31 -20.23 8.08
CA LEU A 78 5.14 -20.69 8.83
C LEU A 78 3.99 -21.12 7.91
N GLY A 79 3.81 -20.44 6.78
CA GLY A 79 2.84 -20.81 5.75
C GLY A 79 3.19 -22.11 5.04
N GLU A 80 4.46 -22.30 4.68
CA GLU A 80 5.00 -23.54 4.10
C GLU A 80 4.91 -24.73 5.06
N ASP A 81 5.30 -24.52 6.32
CA ASP A 81 5.26 -25.51 7.41
C ASP A 81 3.82 -25.76 7.91
N LYS A 82 2.84 -24.98 7.43
CA LYS A 82 1.41 -25.04 7.82
C LYS A 82 1.17 -24.82 9.32
N ASN A 83 2.03 -24.01 9.96
CA ASN A 83 1.91 -23.65 11.37
C ASN A 83 0.99 -22.43 11.52
N TRP A 84 -0.32 -22.68 11.37
CA TRP A 84 -1.33 -21.64 11.27
C TRP A 84 -1.52 -20.83 12.55
N ASP A 85 -1.41 -21.44 13.72
CA ASP A 85 -1.58 -20.75 15.00
C ASP A 85 -0.48 -19.72 15.23
N GLU A 86 0.77 -20.09 14.95
CA GLU A 86 1.89 -19.16 15.04
C GLU A 86 1.83 -18.09 13.94
N LEU A 87 1.38 -18.45 12.72
CA LEU A 87 1.17 -17.48 11.64
C LEU A 87 0.13 -16.43 12.03
N VAL A 88 -1.04 -16.86 12.50
CA VAL A 88 -2.12 -15.96 12.95
C VAL A 88 -1.66 -15.14 14.15
N SER A 89 -0.93 -15.73 15.10
CA SER A 89 -0.32 -15.00 16.21
C SER A 89 0.66 -13.92 15.73
N LEU A 90 1.54 -14.25 14.79
CA LEU A 90 2.50 -13.31 14.21
C LEU A 90 1.79 -12.12 13.54
N VAL A 91 0.78 -12.40 12.71
CA VAL A 91 -0.07 -11.36 12.08
C VAL A 91 -0.79 -10.52 13.14
N ASN A 92 -1.23 -11.13 14.24
CA ASN A 92 -1.96 -10.46 15.33
C ASN A 92 -1.07 -9.57 16.22
N THR A 93 0.19 -9.93 16.43
CA THR A 93 1.11 -9.18 17.31
C THR A 93 1.51 -7.81 16.75
N GLY A 94 1.41 -7.62 15.43
CA GLY A 94 1.27 -6.32 14.77
C GLY A 94 2.50 -5.42 14.71
N ASN A 95 2.88 -5.04 13.48
CA ASN A 95 3.37 -3.69 13.15
C ASN A 95 3.42 -3.38 11.64
N VAL A 96 3.07 -4.31 10.75
CA VAL A 96 3.17 -4.13 9.29
C VAL A 96 1.97 -4.79 8.60
N ASP A 97 1.58 -4.24 7.44
CA ASP A 97 0.58 -4.83 6.54
C ASP A 97 1.15 -6.08 5.83
N TYR A 98 1.43 -7.11 6.63
CA TYR A 98 1.97 -8.39 6.18
C TYR A 98 0.96 -9.18 5.31
N THR A 99 -0.30 -8.76 5.29
CA THR A 99 -1.40 -9.53 4.69
C THR A 99 -1.49 -9.42 3.17
N GLY A 100 -0.86 -8.39 2.60
CA GLY A 100 -0.83 -8.13 1.17
C GLY A 100 0.53 -8.34 0.52
N LEU A 101 1.56 -8.68 1.32
CA LEU A 101 2.93 -8.71 0.83
C LEU A 101 3.32 -10.09 0.32
N PRO A 102 3.82 -10.17 -0.92
CA PRO A 102 4.32 -11.40 -1.49
C PRO A 102 5.68 -11.76 -0.93
N ILE A 103 5.90 -13.06 -0.73
CA ILE A 103 7.12 -13.55 -0.10
C ILE A 103 8.11 -14.11 -1.12
N LYS A 104 9.40 -13.95 -0.81
CA LYS A 104 10.51 -14.29 -1.70
C LYS A 104 10.97 -15.72 -1.42
N ASP A 105 11.09 -16.50 -2.49
CA ASP A 105 11.90 -17.72 -2.52
C ASP A 105 13.39 -17.33 -2.68
N ASP A 106 14.28 -17.95 -1.91
CA ASP A 106 15.73 -17.75 -1.97
C ASP A 106 16.34 -18.19 -3.32
N SER A 107 15.57 -18.88 -4.17
CA SER A 107 15.99 -19.18 -5.53
C SER A 107 16.09 -17.89 -6.37
N ASN A 108 17.02 -17.85 -7.34
CA ASN A 108 17.12 -16.78 -8.35
C ASN A 108 15.89 -16.73 -9.31
N SER A 109 14.73 -17.22 -8.86
CA SER A 109 13.44 -17.17 -9.53
C SER A 109 12.75 -15.82 -9.28
N LEU A 110 11.80 -15.48 -10.15
CA LEU A 110 10.81 -14.46 -9.83
C LEU A 110 10.10 -14.84 -8.51
N PRO A 111 9.86 -13.89 -7.59
CA PRO A 111 9.20 -14.18 -6.32
C PRO A 111 7.81 -14.76 -6.60
N SER A 112 7.36 -15.80 -5.90
CA SER A 112 6.10 -16.51 -6.18
C SER A 112 4.84 -15.64 -6.07
N LEU A 113 5.00 -14.49 -5.42
CA LEU A 113 3.98 -13.54 -5.05
C LEU A 113 2.91 -14.05 -4.08
N TYR A 114 3.26 -15.01 -3.23
CA TYR A 114 2.32 -15.57 -2.27
C TYR A 114 2.08 -14.61 -1.11
N THR A 115 0.81 -14.28 -0.88
CA THR A 115 0.37 -13.60 0.35
C THR A 115 0.00 -14.63 1.41
N PRO A 116 -0.19 -14.25 2.68
CA PRO A 116 -0.65 -15.19 3.71
C PRO A 116 -1.95 -15.92 3.34
N LEU A 117 -2.83 -15.25 2.57
CA LEU A 117 -4.07 -15.84 2.06
C LEU A 117 -3.81 -16.92 1.00
N HIS A 118 -2.78 -16.76 0.16
CA HIS A 118 -2.34 -17.77 -0.78
C HIS A 118 -1.73 -18.98 -0.05
N HIS A 119 -0.88 -18.78 0.97
CA HIS A 119 -0.37 -19.88 1.78
C HIS A 119 -1.49 -20.65 2.47
N ALA A 120 -2.48 -19.96 3.04
CA ALA A 120 -3.64 -20.59 3.66
C ALA A 120 -4.42 -21.45 2.65
N ALA A 121 -4.65 -20.95 1.44
CA ALA A 121 -5.33 -21.68 0.36
C ALA A 121 -4.50 -22.86 -0.18
N ALA A 122 -3.19 -22.66 -0.36
CA ALA A 122 -2.25 -23.69 -0.82
C ALA A 122 -2.07 -24.82 0.22
N GLY A 123 -2.05 -24.45 1.50
CA GLY A 123 -1.79 -25.35 2.63
C GLY A 123 -3.01 -26.07 3.18
N ASN A 124 -4.22 -25.81 2.65
CA ASN A 124 -5.50 -26.28 3.18
C ASN A 124 -5.71 -25.88 4.66
N ALA A 125 -5.54 -24.59 4.94
CA ALA A 125 -5.70 -24.03 6.27
C ALA A 125 -7.16 -24.16 6.78
N PRO A 126 -7.36 -24.20 8.11
CA PRO A 126 -8.71 -24.19 8.69
C PRO A 126 -9.41 -22.84 8.49
N LYS A 127 -10.75 -22.86 8.46
CA LYS A 127 -11.61 -21.70 8.17
C LYS A 127 -11.29 -20.45 9.02
N TYR A 128 -10.98 -20.62 10.31
CA TYR A 128 -10.69 -19.49 11.22
C TYR A 128 -9.48 -18.67 10.77
N VAL A 129 -8.50 -19.29 10.09
CA VAL A 129 -7.30 -18.59 9.57
C VAL A 129 -7.70 -17.60 8.49
N PHE A 130 -8.56 -18.02 7.56
CA PHE A 130 -9.08 -17.15 6.51
C PHE A 130 -9.90 -15.99 7.09
N GLU A 131 -10.76 -16.28 8.07
CA GLU A 131 -11.57 -15.26 8.75
C GLU A 131 -10.69 -14.22 9.45
N ASP A 132 -9.66 -14.66 10.18
CA ASP A 132 -8.72 -13.77 10.86
C ASP A 132 -7.90 -12.94 9.88
N LEU A 133 -7.34 -13.55 8.82
CA LEU A 133 -6.58 -12.82 7.80
C LEU A 133 -7.43 -11.76 7.10
N LEU A 134 -8.66 -12.09 6.71
CA LEU A 134 -9.57 -11.15 6.06
C LEU A 134 -10.01 -10.03 7.02
N LYS A 135 -10.28 -10.35 8.28
CA LYS A 135 -10.58 -9.36 9.32
C LYS A 135 -9.44 -8.38 9.54
N LYS A 136 -8.19 -8.81 9.29
CA LYS A 136 -6.99 -7.98 9.37
C LYS A 136 -6.70 -7.16 8.12
N GLY A 137 -7.52 -7.30 7.08
CA GLY A 137 -7.39 -6.48 5.88
C GLY A 137 -6.73 -7.20 4.70
N ALA A 138 -6.49 -8.52 4.79
CA ALA A 138 -6.01 -9.30 3.65
C ALA A 138 -6.88 -9.04 2.41
N THR A 139 -6.22 -9.02 1.26
CA THR A 139 -6.84 -8.69 -0.03
C THR A 139 -7.09 -9.97 -0.80
N LYS A 140 -8.29 -10.13 -1.36
CA LYS A 140 -8.69 -11.32 -2.11
C LYS A 140 -8.24 -11.26 -3.57
N CYS A 141 -8.12 -10.06 -4.13
CA CYS A 141 -7.85 -9.85 -5.55
C CYS A 141 -6.38 -9.95 -5.96
N PHE A 142 -5.45 -10.11 -5.01
CA PHE A 142 -4.04 -10.28 -5.37
C PHE A 142 -3.83 -11.61 -6.06
N LYS A 143 -2.98 -11.56 -7.09
CA LYS A 143 -2.57 -12.69 -7.90
C LYS A 143 -1.11 -13.03 -7.65
N THR A 144 -0.80 -14.32 -7.71
CA THR A 144 0.58 -14.84 -7.74
C THR A 144 1.26 -14.52 -9.07
N THR A 145 2.53 -14.87 -9.23
CA THR A 145 3.22 -14.80 -10.55
C THR A 145 2.56 -15.62 -11.63
N ASN A 146 1.88 -16.70 -11.26
CA ASN A 146 1.11 -17.54 -12.17
C ASN A 146 -0.25 -16.93 -12.53
N GLY A 147 -0.61 -15.78 -11.95
CA GLY A 147 -1.90 -15.14 -12.16
C GLY A 147 -3.04 -15.74 -11.33
N GLU A 148 -2.75 -16.66 -10.39
CA GLU A 148 -3.73 -17.33 -9.54
C GLU A 148 -4.06 -16.46 -8.33
N THR A 149 -5.34 -16.29 -7.98
CA THR A 149 -5.77 -15.71 -6.70
C THR A 149 -5.82 -16.76 -5.59
N ALA A 150 -5.96 -16.33 -4.34
CA ALA A 150 -6.18 -17.25 -3.22
C ALA A 150 -7.45 -18.11 -3.41
N HIS A 151 -8.50 -17.56 -4.05
CA HIS A 151 -9.69 -18.32 -4.41
C HIS A 151 -9.37 -19.42 -5.43
N ASP A 152 -8.58 -19.12 -6.47
CA ASP A 152 -8.22 -20.10 -7.50
C ASP A 152 -7.40 -21.26 -6.91
N LEU A 153 -6.47 -20.96 -5.99
CA LEU A 153 -5.72 -21.98 -5.25
C LEU A 153 -6.64 -22.82 -4.36
N ALA A 154 -7.62 -22.21 -3.69
CA ALA A 154 -8.57 -22.92 -2.86
C ALA A 154 -9.45 -23.88 -3.67
N VAL A 155 -9.92 -23.46 -4.86
CA VAL A 155 -10.65 -24.32 -5.80
C VAL A 155 -9.77 -25.49 -6.27
N LYS A 156 -8.53 -25.20 -6.68
CA LYS A 156 -7.57 -26.21 -7.15
C LYS A 156 -7.28 -27.27 -6.09
N ASN A 157 -7.22 -26.88 -4.82
CA ASN A 157 -6.99 -27.78 -3.70
C ASN A 157 -8.27 -28.39 -3.11
N SER A 158 -9.44 -28.15 -3.72
CA SER A 158 -10.73 -28.70 -3.29
C SER A 158 -11.08 -28.37 -1.82
N LEU A 159 -10.83 -27.12 -1.41
CA LEU A 159 -11.24 -26.63 -0.09
C LEU A 159 -12.77 -26.61 0.05
N GLU A 160 -13.25 -26.60 1.30
CA GLU A 160 -14.67 -26.57 1.60
C GLU A 160 -15.38 -25.36 0.96
N GLU A 161 -16.63 -25.57 0.51
CA GLU A 161 -17.48 -24.56 -0.14
C GLU A 161 -17.62 -23.27 0.69
N ASP A 162 -17.64 -23.40 2.02
CA ASP A 162 -17.67 -22.27 2.95
C ASP A 162 -16.45 -21.36 2.83
N ILE A 163 -15.27 -21.95 2.59
CA ILE A 163 -14.02 -21.20 2.40
C ILE A 163 -14.00 -20.57 1.00
N LEU A 164 -14.48 -21.27 -0.03
CA LEU A 164 -14.59 -20.72 -1.38
C LEU A 164 -15.46 -19.46 -1.40
N LYS A 165 -16.62 -19.49 -0.75
CA LYS A 165 -17.50 -18.32 -0.57
C LYS A 165 -16.81 -17.18 0.16
N LEU A 166 -16.03 -17.51 1.19
CA LEU A 166 -15.28 -16.51 1.95
C LEU A 166 -14.21 -15.82 1.09
N LEU A 167 -13.60 -16.55 0.16
CA LEU A 167 -12.57 -16.05 -0.75
C LEU A 167 -13.11 -15.45 -2.05
N GLU A 168 -14.42 -15.49 -2.29
CA GLU A 168 -15.00 -14.97 -3.54
C GLU A 168 -14.63 -13.48 -3.74
N LEU A 169 -14.20 -13.18 -4.96
CA LEU A 169 -13.84 -11.84 -5.37
C LEU A 169 -15.06 -10.91 -5.32
N PRO A 170 -14.91 -9.67 -4.83
CA PRO A 170 -15.96 -8.67 -4.91
C PRO A 170 -16.48 -8.49 -6.35
N GLU A 171 -17.80 -8.34 -6.53
CA GLU A 171 -18.44 -8.22 -7.85
C GLU A 171 -17.85 -7.09 -8.70
N ASN A 172 -17.44 -5.99 -8.06
CA ASN A 172 -16.86 -4.84 -8.72
C ASN A 172 -15.47 -5.13 -9.35
N VAL A 173 -14.74 -6.12 -8.82
CA VAL A 173 -13.50 -6.65 -9.41
C VAL A 173 -13.84 -7.64 -10.51
N LYS A 174 -14.74 -8.60 -10.23
CA LYS A 174 -15.14 -9.68 -11.14
C LYS A 174 -15.71 -9.14 -12.46
N ASN A 175 -16.65 -8.19 -12.38
CA ASN A 175 -17.35 -7.62 -13.53
C ASN A 175 -16.46 -6.69 -14.38
N LYS A 176 -15.30 -6.28 -13.88
CA LYS A 176 -14.38 -5.34 -14.54
C LYS A 176 -13.02 -5.95 -14.86
N SER A 177 -12.87 -7.27 -14.73
CA SER A 177 -11.58 -7.97 -14.83
C SER A 177 -10.79 -7.64 -16.10
N GLU A 178 -11.43 -7.64 -17.27
CA GLU A 178 -10.80 -7.30 -18.55
C GLU A 178 -10.34 -5.84 -18.59
N SER A 179 -11.21 -4.91 -18.19
CA SER A 179 -10.87 -3.49 -18.17
C SER A 179 -9.77 -3.18 -17.15
N ILE A 180 -9.79 -3.85 -15.99
CA ILE A 180 -8.73 -3.75 -14.97
C ILE A 180 -7.40 -4.20 -15.58
N ALA A 181 -7.34 -5.33 -16.29
CA ALA A 181 -6.10 -5.81 -16.91
C ALA A 181 -5.54 -4.82 -17.94
N ILE A 182 -6.40 -4.22 -18.77
CA ILE A 182 -5.99 -3.22 -19.76
C ILE A 182 -5.44 -1.94 -19.09
N MET A 183 -6.15 -1.43 -18.08
CA MET A 183 -5.71 -0.26 -17.32
C MET A 183 -4.45 -0.53 -16.50
N GLU A 184 -4.30 -1.73 -15.95
CA GLU A 184 -3.12 -2.16 -15.19
C GLU A 184 -1.87 -2.14 -16.06
N LYS A 185 -1.93 -2.71 -17.27
CA LYS A 185 -0.83 -2.64 -18.24
C LYS A 185 -0.44 -1.19 -18.56
N SER A 186 -1.44 -0.31 -18.66
CA SER A 186 -1.21 1.11 -18.96
C SER A 186 -0.61 1.85 -17.76
N LEU A 187 -1.06 1.52 -16.54
CA LEU A 187 -0.47 2.02 -15.29
C LEU A 187 0.99 1.59 -15.16
N HIS A 188 1.30 0.34 -15.47
CA HIS A 188 2.66 -0.19 -15.47
C HIS A 188 3.56 0.56 -16.45
N ALA A 189 3.06 0.85 -17.66
CA ALA A 189 3.80 1.67 -18.62
C ALA A 189 4.12 3.07 -18.07
N VAL A 190 3.15 3.76 -17.45
CA VAL A 190 3.35 5.08 -16.82
C VAL A 190 4.37 5.03 -15.68
N ILE A 191 4.34 3.98 -14.86
CA ILE A 191 5.31 3.80 -13.77
C ILE A 191 6.71 3.55 -14.34
N LEU A 192 6.85 2.60 -15.26
CA LEU A 192 8.13 2.21 -15.84
C LEU A 192 8.78 3.38 -16.61
N GLU A 193 8.02 4.14 -17.39
CA GLU A 193 8.52 5.34 -18.08
C GLU A 193 9.27 6.29 -17.14
N ARG A 194 8.85 6.36 -15.87
CA ARG A 194 9.40 7.30 -14.89
C ARG A 194 10.49 6.68 -14.00
N VAL A 195 10.35 5.40 -13.65
CA VAL A 195 11.18 4.78 -12.59
C VAL A 195 11.68 3.38 -12.93
N GLU A 196 11.65 2.96 -14.20
CA GLU A 196 12.10 1.61 -14.62
C GLU A 196 13.43 1.20 -13.99
N LYS A 197 14.42 2.10 -14.01
CA LYS A 197 15.73 1.83 -13.41
C LYS A 197 15.65 1.52 -11.92
N LEU A 198 14.90 2.31 -11.14
CA LEU A 198 14.73 2.08 -9.69
C LEU A 198 13.96 0.79 -9.42
N ILE A 199 12.95 0.50 -10.26
CA ILE A 199 12.18 -0.73 -10.18
C ILE A 199 13.07 -1.94 -10.43
N GLN A 200 13.95 -1.90 -11.44
CA GLN A 200 14.87 -3.00 -11.75
C GLN A 200 15.98 -3.15 -10.70
N GLU A 201 16.59 -2.05 -10.26
CA GLU A 201 17.68 -2.05 -9.28
C GLU A 201 17.24 -2.59 -7.91
N HIS A 202 16.00 -2.30 -7.51
CA HIS A 202 15.43 -2.73 -6.23
C HIS A 202 14.37 -3.83 -6.39
N GLY A 203 14.26 -4.44 -7.59
CA GLY A 203 13.21 -5.39 -8.04
C GLY A 203 11.85 -5.23 -7.36
N VAL A 204 11.37 -4.01 -7.33
CA VAL A 204 10.07 -3.70 -6.74
C VAL A 204 8.98 -4.23 -7.66
N GLN A 205 8.00 -4.94 -7.11
CA GLN A 205 6.88 -5.39 -7.92
C GLN A 205 5.95 -4.22 -8.26
N LEU A 206 5.54 -4.15 -9.52
CA LEU A 206 4.51 -3.21 -9.97
C LEU A 206 3.14 -3.51 -9.32
N PRO A 207 2.32 -2.47 -9.08
CA PRO A 207 1.06 -2.62 -8.36
C PRO A 207 0.01 -3.31 -9.22
N GLN A 208 -0.75 -4.21 -8.59
CA GLN A 208 -1.95 -4.83 -9.15
C GLN A 208 -3.16 -3.91 -8.95
N LEU A 209 -3.78 -3.50 -10.06
CA LEU A 209 -4.83 -2.49 -10.08
C LEU A 209 -6.15 -2.99 -9.47
N ALA A 210 -6.38 -4.30 -9.42
CA ALA A 210 -7.56 -4.87 -8.77
C ALA A 210 -7.71 -4.41 -7.30
N PHE A 211 -6.59 -4.10 -6.61
CA PHE A 211 -6.58 -3.54 -5.27
C PHE A 211 -7.36 -2.22 -5.15
N LEU A 212 -7.28 -1.37 -6.18
CA LEU A 212 -8.04 -0.11 -6.24
C LEU A 212 -9.54 -0.37 -6.16
N TYR A 213 -10.00 -1.45 -6.78
CA TYR A 213 -11.40 -1.81 -6.84
C TYR A 213 -11.86 -2.48 -5.56
N GLU A 214 -11.01 -3.29 -4.93
CA GLU A 214 -11.31 -3.95 -3.66
C GLU A 214 -11.21 -3.01 -2.43
N LYS A 215 -10.09 -2.30 -2.25
CA LYS A 215 -9.81 -1.52 -1.03
C LYS A 215 -10.00 -0.02 -1.21
N GLY A 216 -9.75 0.50 -2.41
CA GLY A 216 -9.89 1.93 -2.70
C GLY A 216 -8.57 2.59 -3.13
N PRO A 217 -8.52 3.94 -3.14
CA PRO A 217 -7.36 4.67 -3.62
C PRO A 217 -6.11 4.33 -2.80
N PHE A 218 -4.96 4.27 -3.48
CA PHE A 218 -3.71 3.84 -2.87
C PHE A 218 -2.51 4.68 -3.28
N HIS A 219 -1.49 4.69 -2.42
CA HIS A 219 -0.18 5.23 -2.70
C HIS A 219 0.82 4.10 -2.97
N TYR A 220 1.46 4.12 -4.13
CA TYR A 220 2.54 3.22 -4.49
C TYR A 220 3.87 3.98 -4.38
N SER A 221 4.55 3.80 -3.25
CA SER A 221 5.87 4.41 -3.01
C SER A 221 6.95 3.72 -3.84
N VAL A 222 7.90 4.48 -4.36
CA VAL A 222 9.06 3.91 -5.06
C VAL A 222 10.31 4.21 -4.23
N PRO A 223 11.09 3.18 -3.86
CA PRO A 223 12.35 3.37 -3.14
C PRO A 223 13.25 4.35 -3.89
N MET A 224 13.96 5.20 -3.13
CA MET A 224 14.86 6.22 -3.68
C MET A 224 14.20 7.33 -4.53
N MET A 225 12.89 7.25 -4.82
CA MET A 225 12.13 8.30 -5.51
C MET A 225 11.67 9.43 -4.57
N TYR A 226 11.82 9.29 -3.24
CA TYR A 226 11.33 10.27 -2.26
C TYR A 226 9.89 10.75 -2.56
N GLY A 227 9.03 9.81 -2.97
CA GLY A 227 7.71 10.04 -3.53
C GLY A 227 7.15 8.74 -4.09
N GLY A 228 6.25 8.86 -5.06
CA GLY A 228 5.57 7.70 -5.63
C GLY A 228 4.38 8.06 -6.50
N PHE A 229 3.39 7.17 -6.51
CA PHE A 229 2.23 7.24 -7.38
C PHE A 229 0.95 7.13 -6.55
N ASN A 230 0.14 8.19 -6.54
CA ASN A 230 -1.21 8.18 -6.01
C ASN A 230 -2.18 7.71 -7.10
N VAL A 231 -2.83 6.58 -6.89
CA VAL A 231 -3.76 5.98 -7.85
C VAL A 231 -5.17 6.02 -7.28
N LYS A 232 -6.11 6.59 -8.04
CA LYS A 232 -7.53 6.65 -7.65
C LYS A 232 -8.47 6.45 -8.83
N LYS A 233 -9.70 6.02 -8.56
CA LYS A 233 -10.76 5.92 -9.58
C LYS A 233 -11.09 7.32 -10.10
N TYR A 234 -11.31 7.44 -11.40
CA TYR A 234 -11.70 8.69 -12.04
C TYR A 234 -12.59 8.40 -13.26
N ASN A 235 -13.86 8.79 -13.17
CA ASN A 235 -14.90 8.37 -14.14
C ASN A 235 -14.89 6.83 -14.32
N ASP A 236 -14.88 6.36 -15.57
CA ASP A 236 -14.77 4.94 -15.91
C ASP A 236 -13.32 4.42 -15.94
N GLY A 237 -12.34 5.26 -15.61
CA GLY A 237 -10.91 4.94 -15.61
C GLY A 237 -10.24 5.23 -14.27
N ILE A 238 -8.96 5.59 -14.34
CA ILE A 238 -8.15 5.95 -13.17
C ILE A 238 -7.37 7.23 -13.41
N LYS A 239 -7.15 7.99 -12.33
CA LYS A 239 -6.21 9.11 -12.28
C LYS A 239 -4.97 8.67 -11.51
N VAL A 240 -3.81 8.93 -12.07
CA VAL A 240 -2.49 8.62 -11.51
C VAL A 240 -1.74 9.92 -11.33
N HIS A 241 -1.47 10.30 -10.09
CA HIS A 241 -0.66 11.46 -9.75
C HIS A 241 0.70 10.98 -9.25
N SER A 242 1.77 11.32 -9.95
CA SER A 242 3.14 10.94 -9.59
C SER A 242 3.93 12.16 -9.14
N PHE A 243 4.80 12.00 -8.13
CA PHE A 243 5.64 13.09 -7.62
C PHE A 243 6.95 12.54 -7.02
N CYS A 244 8.01 13.35 -7.04
CA CYS A 244 9.30 13.11 -6.38
C CYS A 244 9.71 14.42 -5.68
N ARG A 245 10.15 14.34 -4.42
CA ARG A 245 10.54 15.51 -3.61
C ARG A 245 11.94 16.04 -3.93
N VAL A 246 12.25 16.21 -5.22
CA VAL A 246 13.47 16.90 -5.66
C VAL A 246 13.16 18.36 -6.01
N TRP A 247 14.11 19.24 -5.73
CA TRP A 247 14.03 20.67 -6.06
C TRP A 247 13.79 20.85 -7.57
N GLY A 248 12.70 21.54 -7.93
CA GLY A 248 12.31 21.81 -9.32
C GLY A 248 10.91 21.31 -9.70
N GLY A 249 10.29 20.44 -8.91
CA GLY A 249 8.98 19.88 -9.23
C GLY A 249 9.05 18.80 -10.31
N SER A 250 8.48 17.63 -10.04
CA SER A 250 8.48 16.50 -10.97
C SER A 250 7.09 15.88 -11.10
N GLU A 251 6.07 16.66 -10.73
CA GLU A 251 4.70 16.16 -10.62
C GLU A 251 4.14 15.86 -12.01
N GLN A 252 3.43 14.75 -12.16
CA GLN A 252 2.70 14.45 -13.38
C GLN A 252 1.34 13.82 -13.07
N ASP A 253 0.31 14.34 -13.73
CA ASP A 253 -1.05 13.82 -13.68
C ASP A 253 -1.36 13.06 -14.98
N HIS A 254 -1.63 11.78 -14.86
CA HIS A 254 -2.12 10.93 -15.95
C HIS A 254 -3.57 10.54 -15.71
N ILE A 255 -4.33 10.46 -16.79
CA ILE A 255 -5.63 9.80 -16.82
C ILE A 255 -5.49 8.58 -17.72
N ILE A 256 -5.90 7.43 -17.21
CA ILE A 256 -5.96 6.16 -17.94
C ILE A 256 -7.43 5.79 -18.06
N GLU A 257 -7.93 5.79 -19.28
CA GLU A 257 -9.32 5.42 -19.60
C GLU A 257 -9.51 3.90 -19.54
N ARG A 258 -10.77 3.45 -19.50
CA ARG A 258 -11.15 2.02 -19.45
C ARG A 258 -10.55 1.16 -20.56
N ASN A 259 -10.28 1.76 -21.72
CA ASN A 259 -9.67 1.13 -22.89
C ASN A 259 -8.13 1.13 -22.86
N GLY A 260 -7.51 1.63 -21.77
CA GLY A 260 -6.05 1.74 -21.62
C GLY A 260 -5.43 2.99 -22.23
N LYS A 261 -6.23 3.85 -22.88
CA LYS A 261 -5.72 5.11 -23.42
C LYS A 261 -5.22 5.99 -22.27
N THR A 262 -3.95 6.37 -22.36
CA THR A 262 -3.28 7.20 -21.36
C THR A 262 -3.16 8.62 -21.89
N THR A 263 -3.53 9.60 -21.06
CA THR A 263 -3.42 11.04 -21.37
C THR A 263 -2.71 11.75 -20.22
N LEU A 264 -1.58 12.39 -20.53
CA LEU A 264 -0.91 13.33 -19.63
C LEU A 264 -1.71 14.64 -19.57
N LYS A 265 -2.17 15.02 -18.38
CA LYS A 265 -3.02 16.20 -18.16
C LYS A 265 -2.26 17.41 -17.65
N ALA A 266 -1.29 17.18 -16.79
CA ALA A 266 -0.45 18.22 -16.25
C ALA A 266 0.93 17.66 -15.96
N THR A 267 1.93 18.50 -16.19
CA THR A 267 3.30 18.32 -15.75
C THR A 267 3.64 19.52 -14.88
N GLY A 268 4.22 19.31 -13.72
CA GLY A 268 4.71 20.37 -12.88
C GLY A 268 5.90 21.08 -13.53
N TYR A 269 5.61 22.15 -14.27
CA TYR A 269 6.30 23.44 -14.23
C TYR A 269 5.25 24.50 -14.60
N ASP A 270 4.73 25.18 -13.58
CA ASP A 270 4.23 26.55 -13.72
C ASP A 270 4.73 27.35 -12.51
N CYS A 271 6.03 27.25 -12.25
CA CYS A 271 6.73 28.30 -11.51
C CYS A 271 7.00 29.44 -12.50
N ALA A 272 5.95 30.18 -12.85
CA ALA A 272 6.14 31.56 -13.29
C ALA A 272 6.74 32.32 -12.09
N TYR A 273 8.07 32.40 -12.05
CA TYR A 273 8.77 33.39 -11.22
C TYR A 273 8.73 34.74 -11.91
#